data_AF-A0A852V0E9-F1
#
_entry.id   AF-A0A852V0E9-F1
#
_cell.length_a   1.000
_cell.length_b   1.000
_cell.length_c   1.000
_cell.angle_alpha   90.00
_cell.angle_beta   90.00
_cell.angle_gamma   90.00
#
_symmetry.space_group_name_H-M   'P 1'
#
loop_
_entity.id
_entity.type
_entity.pdbx_description
1 polymer ?
#
loop_
_entity_poly.entity_id
_entity_poly.type
_entity_poly.pdbx_seq_one_letter_code
_entity_poly.pdbx_strand_id
1 'polypeptide(L)'
;MTHPKSCERAKRHQCRCSDCGGAQHGWPYGLDLARDPSPTGRQEARERSDIAWAASSPPKGKRGPSKQRQAAATDSATVDLIEWLSENPQTVERIQEIGDLLTGRVVGELDKRFGGDRPRETRRRLTEHFWCDLLVALAEGIEEFSKAMDRIPEYVTAAIIDSRKAENRSPLLEALVTLAVRTAWEPIKDMIRAGGVEELQRTCRILAVLICPAPEDHAAVQNGALLPLAQEGMLEISRERLEQVFPAEWVRRLRDDLGGA
;
A
#
# COMPACT_ATOMS: atom_id res chain seq x y z
N MET A 1 29.34 -5.06 8.89
CA MET A 1 29.48 -4.35 10.20
C MET A 1 28.43 -4.93 11.13
N THR A 2 28.81 -5.29 12.35
CA THR A 2 27.91 -5.96 13.30
C THR A 2 27.02 -4.93 13.98
N HIS A 3 25.71 -5.00 13.75
CA HIS A 3 24.72 -4.16 14.41
C HIS A 3 24.66 -4.49 15.93
N PRO A 4 24.53 -3.49 16.83
CA PRO A 4 24.46 -3.77 18.26
C PRO A 4 23.16 -4.50 18.63
N LYS A 5 23.29 -5.70 19.20
CA LYS A 5 22.17 -6.51 19.74
C LYS A 5 21.28 -5.75 20.71
N SER A 6 21.79 -4.68 21.36
CA SER A 6 21.00 -3.83 22.25
C SER A 6 19.92 -3.02 21.53
N CYS A 7 20.09 -2.73 20.23
CA CYS A 7 19.09 -2.02 19.42
C CYS A 7 18.02 -2.98 18.89
N GLU A 8 18.41 -4.16 18.38
CA GLU A 8 17.48 -5.23 17.99
C GLU A 8 16.59 -5.66 19.17
N ARG A 9 17.20 -5.76 20.36
CA ARG A 9 16.55 -6.15 21.61
C ARG A 9 16.09 -4.96 22.45
N ALA A 10 15.94 -3.78 21.84
CA ALA A 10 15.55 -2.59 22.57
C ALA A 10 14.14 -2.75 23.14
N LYS A 11 14.02 -2.53 24.44
CA LYS A 11 12.75 -2.57 25.20
C LYS A 11 12.33 -1.18 25.71
N ARG A 12 13.03 -0.12 25.28
CA ARG A 12 12.79 1.26 25.71
C ARG A 12 12.28 2.07 24.52
N HIS A 13 11.43 3.05 24.79
CA HIS A 13 10.83 3.91 23.75
C HIS A 13 11.76 4.97 23.15
N GLN A 14 13.07 4.93 23.44
CA GLN A 14 14.04 5.87 22.88
C GLN A 14 15.09 5.12 22.07
N CYS A 15 15.27 5.53 20.81
CA CYS A 15 16.36 5.08 19.98
C CYS A 15 17.47 6.14 19.93
N ARG A 16 18.73 5.69 20.04
CA ARG A 16 19.92 6.53 19.83
C ARG A 16 20.95 5.85 18.92
N CYS A 17 20.51 4.82 18.18
CA CYS A 17 21.40 3.99 17.38
C CYS A 17 21.83 4.73 16.11
N SER A 18 23.12 5.03 16.00
CA SER A 18 23.70 5.63 14.79
C SER A 18 24.06 4.60 13.71
N ASP A 19 24.06 3.30 14.03
CA ASP A 19 24.42 2.26 13.07
C ASP A 19 23.25 1.89 12.15
N CYS A 20 22.04 1.68 12.67
CA CYS A 20 20.84 1.43 11.84
C CYS A 20 19.91 2.64 11.72
N GLY A 21 20.19 3.75 12.41
CA GLY A 21 19.31 4.92 12.44
C GLY A 21 17.94 4.63 13.05
N GLY A 22 17.81 3.59 13.87
CA GLY A 22 16.55 3.16 14.49
C GLY A 22 15.69 2.23 13.63
N ALA A 23 16.11 1.91 12.40
CA ALA A 23 15.34 1.03 11.51
C ALA A 23 15.17 -0.40 12.05
N GLN A 24 16.03 -0.84 13.00
CA GLN A 24 15.96 -2.15 13.67
C GLN A 24 15.52 -2.05 15.13
N HIS A 25 14.92 -0.92 15.56
CA HIS A 25 14.60 -0.71 16.97
C HIS A 25 13.44 -1.60 17.44
N GLY A 26 13.76 -2.61 18.24
CA GLY A 26 12.80 -3.44 18.99
C GLY A 26 12.01 -4.48 18.19
N TRP A 27 11.70 -4.24 16.92
CA TRP A 27 10.90 -5.18 16.12
C TRP A 27 11.57 -6.55 15.89
N PRO A 28 12.91 -6.68 15.69
CA PRO A 28 13.51 -8.00 15.49
C PRO A 28 13.32 -8.89 16.71
N TYR A 29 13.50 -8.34 17.91
CA TYR A 29 13.25 -9.07 19.16
C TYR A 29 11.77 -9.41 19.36
N GLY A 30 10.85 -8.54 18.93
CA GLY A 30 9.42 -8.87 18.93
C GLY A 30 9.11 -10.08 18.07
N LEU A 31 9.70 -10.17 16.87
CA LEU A 31 9.54 -11.33 15.99
C LEU A 31 10.21 -12.59 16.56
N ASP A 32 11.38 -12.47 17.18
CA ASP A 32 12.05 -13.59 17.85
C ASP A 32 11.16 -14.18 18.96
N LEU A 33 10.53 -13.33 19.78
CA LEU A 33 9.57 -13.77 20.80
C LEU A 33 8.32 -14.43 20.22
N ALA A 34 7.83 -13.92 19.10
CA ALA A 34 6.66 -14.50 18.42
C ALA A 34 6.99 -15.88 17.81
N ARG A 35 8.20 -16.05 17.27
CA ARG A 35 8.65 -17.32 16.66
C ARG A 35 9.01 -18.39 17.68
N ASP A 36 9.34 -18.01 18.92
CA ASP A 36 9.72 -18.97 19.96
C ASP A 36 8.56 -19.95 20.24
N PRO A 37 8.75 -21.27 20.02
CA PRO A 37 7.74 -22.27 20.33
C PRO A 37 7.42 -22.31 21.83
N SER A 38 8.36 -21.88 22.68
CA SER A 38 8.14 -21.76 24.11
C SER A 38 7.43 -20.44 24.44
N PRO A 39 6.35 -20.47 25.22
CA PRO A 39 5.67 -19.25 25.66
C PRO A 39 6.44 -18.48 26.74
N THR A 40 7.51 -19.04 27.32
CA THR A 40 8.22 -18.46 28.48
C THR A 40 8.65 -17.02 28.22
N GLY A 41 9.28 -16.73 27.08
CA GLY A 41 9.75 -15.37 26.77
C GLY A 41 8.61 -14.35 26.63
N ARG A 42 7.45 -14.79 26.11
CA ARG A 42 6.25 -13.94 26.00
C ARG A 42 5.56 -13.74 27.34
N GLN A 43 5.50 -14.79 28.17
CA GLN A 43 4.97 -14.71 29.54
C GLN A 43 5.81 -13.76 30.41
N GLU A 44 7.14 -13.85 30.36
CA GLU A 44 8.04 -12.91 31.04
C GLU A 44 7.90 -11.47 30.53
N ALA A 45 7.60 -11.28 29.24
CA ALA A 45 7.31 -9.95 28.70
C ALA A 45 5.98 -9.41 29.24
N ARG A 46 4.95 -10.26 29.32
CA ARG A 46 3.64 -9.92 29.89
C ARG A 46 3.74 -9.54 31.36
N GLU A 47 4.38 -10.37 32.18
CA GLU A 47 4.57 -10.10 33.61
C GLU A 47 5.29 -8.77 33.85
N ARG A 48 6.35 -8.48 33.08
CA ARG A 48 7.05 -7.19 33.18
C ARG A 48 6.16 -6.01 32.81
N SER A 49 5.31 -6.16 31.79
CA SER A 49 4.35 -5.12 31.39
C SER A 49 3.30 -4.89 32.48
N ASP A 50 2.76 -5.96 33.06
CA ASP A 50 1.74 -5.90 34.11
C ASP A 50 2.28 -5.26 35.39
N ILE A 51 3.53 -5.57 35.76
CA ILE A 51 4.24 -4.90 36.86
C ILE A 51 4.41 -3.40 36.58
N ALA A 52 4.83 -3.02 35.37
CA ALA A 52 4.99 -1.62 34.99
C ALA A 52 3.65 -0.86 35.00
N TRP A 53 2.58 -1.49 34.53
CA TRP A 53 1.22 -0.95 34.58
C TRP A 53 0.76 -0.72 36.01
N ALA A 54 0.91 -1.74 36.89
CA ALA A 54 0.55 -1.63 38.30
C ALA A 54 1.30 -0.48 38.98
N ALA A 55 2.61 -0.37 38.74
CA ALA A 55 3.46 0.69 39.29
C ALA A 55 3.14 2.09 38.73
N SER A 56 2.51 2.19 37.57
CA SER A 56 2.08 3.46 36.95
C SER A 56 0.73 3.99 37.47
N SER A 57 0.11 3.29 38.43
CA SER A 57 -1.18 3.68 39.00
C SER A 57 -1.09 5.03 39.72
N PRO A 58 -1.94 6.01 39.37
CA PRO A 58 -1.86 7.31 40.01
C PRO A 58 -2.30 7.21 41.49
N PRO A 59 -1.70 8.01 42.39
CA PRO A 59 -2.20 8.15 43.75
C PRO A 59 -3.65 8.69 43.75
N LYS A 60 -4.42 8.32 44.79
CA LYS A 60 -5.82 8.76 44.95
C LYS A 60 -5.93 10.28 44.73
N GLY A 61 -6.75 10.69 43.76
CA GLY A 61 -7.08 12.10 43.50
C GLY A 61 -6.43 12.75 42.27
N LYS A 62 -5.47 12.11 41.59
CA LYS A 62 -4.92 12.60 40.30
C LYS A 62 -5.32 11.66 39.15
N ARG A 63 -6.20 12.12 38.25
CA ARG A 63 -6.77 11.30 37.15
C ARG A 63 -6.20 11.61 35.75
N GLY A 64 -5.03 12.25 35.67
CA GLY A 64 -4.40 12.59 34.39
C GLY A 64 -3.53 11.45 33.83
N PRO A 65 -3.48 11.24 32.50
CA PRO A 65 -2.55 10.30 31.89
C PRO A 65 -1.10 10.83 32.04
N SER A 66 -0.26 10.10 32.79
CA SER A 66 1.18 10.38 32.85
C SER A 66 1.90 9.68 31.70
N LYS A 67 3.07 10.22 31.27
CA LYS A 67 3.91 9.55 30.25
C LYS A 67 4.28 8.12 30.64
N GLN A 68 4.52 7.87 31.93
CA GLN A 68 4.83 6.53 32.44
C GLN A 68 3.64 5.57 32.31
N ARG A 69 2.42 6.04 32.58
CA ARG A 69 1.20 5.24 32.43
C ARG A 69 0.87 4.97 30.96
N GLN A 70 1.11 5.94 30.08
CA GLN A 70 1.00 5.76 28.63
C GLN A 70 2.00 4.71 28.13
N ALA A 71 3.27 4.83 28.52
CA ALA A 71 4.33 3.87 28.19
C ALA A 71 3.95 2.43 28.60
N ALA A 72 3.52 2.24 29.86
CA ALA A 72 3.11 0.92 30.33
C ALA A 72 1.90 0.34 29.58
N ALA A 73 0.93 1.18 29.20
CA ALA A 73 -0.21 0.74 28.38
C ALA A 73 0.25 0.34 26.96
N THR A 74 1.15 1.11 26.35
CA THR A 74 1.72 0.80 25.03
C THR A 74 2.56 -0.48 25.07
N ASP A 75 3.33 -0.71 26.14
CA ASP A 75 4.07 -1.95 26.34
C ASP A 75 3.11 -3.15 26.42
N SER A 76 1.98 -3.04 27.13
CA SER A 76 0.98 -4.12 27.19
C SER A 76 0.40 -4.43 25.82
N ALA A 77 0.04 -3.39 25.05
CA ALA A 77 -0.44 -3.58 23.67
C ALA A 77 0.63 -4.19 22.76
N THR A 78 1.91 -3.85 22.95
CA THR A 78 3.03 -4.42 22.20
C THR A 78 3.16 -5.91 22.50
N VAL A 79 3.02 -6.32 23.77
CA VAL A 79 3.05 -7.73 24.17
C VAL A 79 1.85 -8.50 23.59
N ASP A 80 0.65 -7.90 23.60
CA ASP A 80 -0.55 -8.50 22.98
C ASP A 80 -0.35 -8.75 21.48
N LEU A 81 0.27 -7.80 20.76
CA LEU A 81 0.60 -7.96 19.35
C LEU A 81 1.62 -9.08 19.11
N ILE A 82 2.64 -9.20 19.97
CA ILE A 82 3.64 -10.28 19.88
C ILE A 82 2.98 -11.65 20.13
N GLU A 83 2.06 -11.74 21.09
CA GLU A 83 1.30 -12.96 21.35
C GLU A 83 0.44 -13.35 20.14
N TRP A 84 -0.31 -12.40 19.59
CA TRP A 84 -1.09 -12.63 18.37
C TRP A 84 -0.19 -13.06 17.19
N LEU A 85 0.99 -12.45 17.04
CA LEU A 85 1.95 -12.85 16.01
C LEU A 85 2.44 -14.28 16.16
N SER A 86 2.52 -14.81 17.39
CA SER A 86 2.92 -16.21 17.62
C SER A 86 1.91 -17.21 17.04
N GLU A 87 0.65 -16.82 16.94
CA GLU A 87 -0.42 -17.60 16.32
C GLU A 87 -0.55 -17.34 14.81
N ASN A 88 0.20 -16.37 14.27
CA ASN A 88 0.08 -15.88 12.89
C ASN A 88 1.45 -15.84 12.17
N PRO A 89 2.09 -17.00 11.94
CA PRO A 89 3.46 -17.09 11.42
C PRO A 89 3.65 -16.45 10.03
N GLN A 90 2.64 -16.52 9.16
CA GLN A 90 2.70 -15.85 7.84
C GLN A 90 2.78 -14.32 7.98
N THR A 91 2.16 -13.74 9.02
CA THR A 91 2.25 -12.30 9.28
C THR A 91 3.63 -11.93 9.80
N VAL A 92 4.25 -12.80 10.62
CA VAL A 92 5.64 -12.63 11.07
C VAL A 92 6.61 -12.58 9.88
N GLU A 93 6.43 -13.46 8.88
CA GLU A 93 7.23 -13.44 7.65
C GLU A 93 7.08 -12.12 6.88
N ARG A 94 5.85 -11.64 6.70
CA ARG A 94 5.58 -10.35 6.01
C ARG A 94 6.19 -9.15 6.75
N ILE A 95 6.10 -9.11 8.09
CA ILE A 95 6.72 -8.04 8.89
C ILE A 95 8.24 -8.08 8.75
N GLN A 96 8.84 -9.28 8.76
CA GLN A 96 10.28 -9.45 8.54
C GLN A 96 10.69 -8.92 7.16
N GLU A 97 9.97 -9.27 6.10
CA GLU A 97 10.25 -8.80 4.74
C GLU A 97 10.23 -7.25 4.66
N ILE A 98 9.21 -6.61 5.23
CA ILE A 98 9.11 -5.14 5.27
C ILE A 98 10.27 -4.56 6.11
N GLY A 99 10.55 -5.12 7.29
CA GLY A 99 11.64 -4.68 8.15
C GLY A 99 13.02 -4.79 7.47
N ASP A 100 13.26 -5.87 6.73
CA ASP A 100 14.50 -6.10 5.98
C ASP A 100 14.63 -5.15 4.78
N LEU A 101 13.52 -4.83 4.10
CA LEU A 101 13.50 -3.80 3.06
C LEU A 101 13.88 -2.42 3.60
N LEU A 102 13.35 -2.01 4.75
CA LEU A 102 13.70 -0.74 5.38
C LEU A 102 15.19 -0.72 5.76
N THR A 103 15.66 -1.77 6.43
CA THR A 103 17.00 -1.79 7.06
C THR A 103 18.13 -2.06 6.07
N GLY A 104 17.85 -2.80 5.00
CA GLY A 104 18.79 -3.04 3.90
C GLY A 104 18.67 -1.99 2.82
N ARG A 105 17.57 -2.03 2.06
CA ARG A 105 17.42 -1.25 0.82
C ARG A 105 17.26 0.25 1.10
N VAL A 106 16.34 0.63 1.98
CA VAL A 106 16.04 2.06 2.20
C VAL A 106 17.19 2.77 2.90
N VAL A 107 17.71 2.21 4.00
CA VAL A 107 18.90 2.77 4.68
C VAL A 107 20.09 2.83 3.73
N GLY A 108 20.34 1.76 2.95
CA GLY A 108 21.45 1.73 1.99
C GLY A 108 21.36 2.82 0.92
N GLU A 109 20.16 3.10 0.39
CA GLU A 109 19.96 4.18 -0.57
C GLU A 109 20.10 5.56 0.06
N LEU A 110 19.63 5.74 1.30
CA LEU A 110 19.83 6.99 2.06
C LEU A 110 21.30 7.26 2.31
N ASP A 111 22.08 6.25 2.68
CA ASP A 111 23.53 6.40 2.86
C ASP A 111 24.24 6.74 1.55
N LYS A 112 23.85 6.08 0.46
CA LYS A 112 24.42 6.33 -0.87
C LYS A 112 24.20 7.78 -1.32
N ARG A 113 23.01 8.33 -1.09
CA ARG A 113 22.65 9.69 -1.53
C ARG A 113 23.04 10.80 -0.55
N PHE A 114 22.97 10.52 0.75
CA PHE A 114 23.04 11.54 1.80
C PHE A 114 24.04 11.21 2.91
N GLY A 115 24.69 10.04 2.85
CA GLY A 115 25.66 9.63 3.87
C GLY A 115 26.99 10.37 3.76
N GLY A 116 27.47 10.63 2.54
CA GLY A 116 28.78 11.25 2.30
C GLY A 116 29.87 10.60 3.15
N ASP A 117 30.71 11.43 3.78
CA ASP A 117 31.74 10.96 4.72
C ASP A 117 31.21 10.64 6.14
N ARG A 118 29.92 10.89 6.42
CA ARG A 118 29.30 10.76 7.75
C ARG A 118 27.95 10.04 7.76
N PRO A 119 27.86 8.80 7.22
CA PRO A 119 26.60 8.06 7.14
C PRO A 119 25.93 7.85 8.50
N ARG A 120 26.73 7.65 9.57
CA ARG A 120 26.23 7.52 10.95
C ARG A 120 25.51 8.77 11.47
N GLU A 121 25.94 9.96 11.07
CA GLU A 121 25.30 11.21 11.48
C GLU A 121 23.94 11.35 10.77
N THR A 122 23.92 11.06 9.47
CA THR A 122 22.68 11.04 8.66
C THR A 122 21.68 10.05 9.24
N ARG A 123 22.09 8.81 9.52
CA ARG A 123 21.23 7.79 10.15
C ARG A 123 20.72 8.23 11.51
N ARG A 124 21.53 8.91 12.33
CA ARG A 124 21.10 9.41 13.65
C ARG A 124 19.95 10.40 13.56
N ARG A 125 19.84 11.17 12.47
CA ARG A 125 18.71 12.09 12.26
C ARG A 125 17.39 11.36 12.03
N LEU A 126 17.43 10.07 11.69
CA LEU A 126 16.24 9.22 11.46
C LEU A 126 15.75 8.54 12.74
N THR A 127 16.44 8.68 13.88
CA THR A 127 16.08 7.95 15.11
C THR A 127 14.86 8.52 15.84
N GLU A 128 14.39 9.72 15.45
CA GLU A 128 13.25 10.41 16.05
C GLU A 128 12.01 10.21 15.17
N HIS A 129 11.26 9.12 15.43
CA HIS A 129 9.97 8.78 14.83
C HIS A 129 9.88 8.64 13.29
N PHE A 130 10.93 8.96 12.53
CA PHE A 130 10.91 8.87 11.06
C PHE A 130 10.35 7.55 10.52
N TRP A 131 10.83 6.41 11.03
CA TRP A 131 10.40 5.09 10.54
C TRP A 131 8.96 4.75 10.89
N CYS A 132 8.50 5.10 12.10
CA CYS A 132 7.11 4.85 12.46
C CYS A 132 6.16 5.81 11.74
N ASP A 133 6.56 7.08 11.53
CA ASP A 133 5.79 8.04 10.75
C ASP A 133 5.66 7.58 9.29
N LEU A 134 6.74 7.07 8.70
CA LEU A 134 6.72 6.49 7.35
C LEU A 134 5.76 5.30 7.26
N LEU A 135 5.85 4.35 8.18
CA LEU A 135 5.02 3.15 8.17
C LEU A 135 3.53 3.46 8.39
N VAL A 136 3.21 4.41 9.28
CA VAL A 136 1.85 4.87 9.51
C VAL A 136 1.32 5.60 8.28
N ALA A 137 2.08 6.53 7.70
CA ALA A 137 1.67 7.24 6.49
C ALA A 137 1.46 6.30 5.29
N LEU A 138 2.29 5.26 5.15
CA LEU A 138 2.09 4.21 4.14
C LEU A 138 0.79 3.42 4.39
N ALA A 139 0.52 3.03 5.64
CA ALA A 139 -0.70 2.32 6.00
C ALA A 139 -1.96 3.16 5.71
N GLU A 140 -1.95 4.44 6.09
CA GLU A 140 -3.03 5.39 5.78
C GLU A 140 -3.21 5.58 4.27
N GLY A 141 -2.11 5.69 3.51
CA GLY A 141 -2.15 5.77 2.05
C GLY A 141 -2.76 4.52 1.39
N ILE A 142 -2.43 3.33 1.90
CA ILE A 142 -3.01 2.06 1.44
C ILE A 142 -4.50 1.98 1.78
N GLU A 143 -4.90 2.44 2.96
CA GLU A 143 -6.31 2.49 3.37
C GLU A 143 -7.13 3.41 2.45
N GLU A 144 -6.63 4.61 2.17
CA GLU A 144 -7.29 5.54 1.24
C GLU A 144 -7.36 4.98 -0.18
N PHE A 145 -6.33 4.27 -0.63
CA PHE A 145 -6.37 3.56 -1.91
C PHE A 145 -7.45 2.48 -1.94
N SER A 146 -7.60 1.69 -0.86
CA SER A 146 -8.67 0.70 -0.75
C SER A 146 -10.05 1.34 -0.82
N LYS A 147 -10.26 2.45 -0.10
CA LYS A 147 -11.51 3.23 -0.16
C LYS A 147 -11.80 3.78 -1.56
N ALA A 148 -10.76 4.19 -2.29
CA ALA A 148 -10.90 4.63 -3.67
C ALA A 148 -11.31 3.47 -4.60
N MET A 149 -10.74 2.27 -4.42
CA MET A 149 -11.14 1.07 -5.17
C MET A 149 -12.60 0.71 -4.91
N ASP A 150 -13.08 0.86 -3.67
CA ASP A 150 -14.48 0.57 -3.31
C ASP A 150 -15.48 1.53 -3.97
N ARG A 151 -15.02 2.68 -4.49
CA ARG A 151 -15.84 3.67 -5.20
C ARG A 151 -15.84 3.50 -6.73
N ILE A 152 -15.11 2.52 -7.26
CA ILE A 152 -15.06 2.26 -8.71
C ILE A 152 -16.46 1.99 -9.30
N PRO A 153 -17.37 1.23 -8.66
CA PRO A 153 -18.72 1.03 -9.17
C PRO A 153 -19.50 2.32 -9.40
N GLU A 154 -19.43 3.27 -8.46
CA GLU A 154 -20.08 4.58 -8.57
C GLU A 154 -19.48 5.39 -9.72
N TYR A 155 -18.15 5.40 -9.84
CA TYR A 155 -17.45 6.07 -10.93
C TYR A 155 -17.84 5.51 -12.30
N VAL A 156 -17.81 4.19 -12.46
CA VAL A 156 -18.15 3.51 -13.73
C VAL A 156 -19.62 3.73 -14.09
N THR A 157 -20.53 3.62 -13.11
CA THR A 157 -21.96 3.89 -13.31
C THR A 157 -22.19 5.31 -13.83
N ALA A 158 -21.58 6.30 -13.18
CA ALA A 158 -21.67 7.69 -13.62
C ALA A 158 -21.10 7.89 -15.04
N ALA A 159 -19.95 7.29 -15.36
CA ALA A 159 -19.34 7.38 -16.69
C ALA A 159 -20.21 6.76 -17.80
N ILE A 160 -20.87 5.63 -17.53
CA ILE A 160 -21.78 4.99 -18.49
C ILE A 160 -23.03 5.83 -18.70
N ILE A 161 -23.63 6.38 -17.63
CA ILE A 161 -24.80 7.25 -17.74
C ILE A 161 -24.44 8.54 -18.49
N ASP A 162 -23.28 9.12 -18.19
CA ASP A 162 -22.80 10.36 -18.79
C ASP A 162 -22.51 10.20 -20.29
N SER A 163 -21.90 9.08 -20.70
CA SER A 163 -21.63 8.80 -22.12
C SER A 163 -22.92 8.56 -22.93
N ARG A 164 -24.01 8.21 -22.27
CA ARG A 164 -25.33 7.99 -22.89
C ARG A 164 -26.26 9.21 -22.84
N LYS A 165 -25.80 10.38 -22.35
CA LYS A 165 -26.62 11.60 -22.20
C LYS A 165 -27.31 12.10 -23.48
N ALA A 166 -26.97 11.58 -24.66
CA ALA A 166 -27.68 11.84 -25.92
C ALA A 166 -29.00 11.06 -26.09
N GLU A 167 -29.20 9.98 -25.33
CA GLU A 167 -30.39 9.12 -25.38
C GLU A 167 -31.17 9.28 -24.06
N ASN A 168 -32.44 9.69 -24.14
CA ASN A 168 -33.34 9.98 -23.01
C ASN A 168 -33.02 9.23 -21.69
N ARG A 169 -32.77 9.98 -20.61
CA ARG A 169 -32.57 9.43 -19.26
C ARG A 169 -33.76 8.55 -18.86
N SER A 170 -33.53 7.25 -18.80
CA SER A 170 -34.50 6.26 -18.34
C SER A 170 -34.10 5.79 -16.93
N PRO A 171 -34.94 5.98 -15.90
CA PRO A 171 -34.67 5.47 -14.56
C PRO A 171 -34.42 3.96 -14.52
N LEU A 172 -35.07 3.21 -15.42
CA LEU A 172 -34.84 1.77 -15.58
C LEU A 172 -33.42 1.49 -16.11
N LEU A 173 -32.93 2.29 -17.06
CA LEU A 173 -31.57 2.14 -17.59
C LEU A 173 -30.53 2.42 -16.51
N GLU A 174 -30.69 3.48 -15.73
CA GLU A 174 -29.78 3.80 -14.61
C GLU A 174 -29.74 2.66 -13.58
N ALA A 175 -30.90 2.10 -13.22
CA ALA A 175 -30.99 0.95 -12.31
C ALA A 175 -30.30 -0.31 -12.88
N LEU A 176 -30.50 -0.59 -14.17
CA LEU A 176 -29.85 -1.72 -14.86
C LEU A 176 -28.32 -1.56 -14.90
N VAL A 177 -27.82 -0.37 -15.23
CA VAL A 177 -26.38 -0.08 -15.23
C VAL A 177 -25.81 -0.23 -13.84
N THR A 178 -26.46 0.35 -12.82
CA THR A 178 -26.00 0.27 -11.43
C THR A 178 -25.89 -1.17 -10.96
N LEU A 179 -26.90 -2.00 -11.25
CA LEU A 179 -26.90 -3.41 -10.90
C LEU A 179 -25.78 -4.16 -11.63
N ALA A 180 -25.68 -4.00 -12.95
CA ALA A 180 -24.67 -4.68 -13.76
C ALA A 180 -23.25 -4.36 -13.31
N VAL A 181 -22.95 -3.09 -13.04
CA VAL A 181 -21.62 -2.65 -12.58
C VAL A 181 -21.29 -3.24 -11.21
N ARG A 182 -22.22 -3.17 -10.24
CA ARG A 182 -22.01 -3.73 -8.90
C ARG A 182 -21.80 -5.25 -8.93
N THR A 183 -22.60 -5.96 -9.72
CA THR A 183 -22.47 -7.41 -9.87
C THR A 183 -21.16 -7.81 -10.55
N ALA A 184 -20.69 -7.03 -11.54
CA ALA A 184 -19.44 -7.30 -12.22
C ALA A 184 -18.21 -6.94 -11.37
N TRP A 185 -18.30 -5.94 -10.50
CA TRP A 185 -17.14 -5.38 -9.81
C TRP A 185 -16.46 -6.34 -8.82
N GLU A 186 -17.21 -7.05 -7.98
CA GLU A 186 -16.61 -7.91 -6.95
C GLU A 186 -15.68 -8.99 -7.55
N PRO A 187 -16.09 -9.78 -8.56
CA PRO A 187 -15.18 -10.71 -9.23
C PRO A 187 -13.99 -10.04 -9.91
N ILE A 188 -14.20 -8.85 -10.49
CA ILE A 188 -13.15 -8.08 -11.17
C ILE A 188 -12.10 -7.58 -10.16
N LYS A 189 -12.54 -7.12 -8.98
CA LYS A 189 -11.66 -6.65 -7.90
C LYS A 189 -10.70 -7.75 -7.44
N ASP A 190 -11.15 -9.00 -7.40
CA ASP A 190 -10.29 -10.14 -7.07
C ASP A 190 -9.20 -10.39 -8.12
N MET A 191 -9.44 -10.08 -9.40
CA MET A 191 -8.42 -10.20 -10.45
C MET A 191 -7.23 -9.26 -10.24
N ILE A 192 -7.43 -8.12 -9.57
CA ILE A 192 -6.33 -7.18 -9.22
C ILE A 192 -5.27 -7.89 -8.37
N ARG A 193 -5.69 -8.80 -7.49
CA ARG A 193 -4.77 -9.55 -6.62
C ARG A 193 -3.90 -10.53 -7.41
N ALA A 194 -4.39 -11.02 -8.56
CA ALA A 194 -3.70 -12.02 -9.37
C ALA A 194 -2.79 -11.42 -10.46
N GLY A 195 -3.22 -10.32 -11.10
CA GLY A 195 -2.53 -9.73 -12.26
C GLY A 195 -2.10 -8.28 -12.10
N GLY A 196 -2.50 -7.60 -11.02
CA GLY A 196 -2.28 -6.17 -10.85
C GLY A 196 -3.28 -5.30 -11.61
N VAL A 197 -3.23 -4.00 -11.34
CA VAL A 197 -4.18 -3.01 -11.90
C VAL A 197 -3.96 -2.82 -13.40
N GLU A 198 -2.72 -2.77 -13.86
CA GLU A 198 -2.36 -2.54 -15.27
C GLU A 198 -2.85 -3.69 -16.18
N GLU A 199 -2.66 -4.93 -15.76
CA GLU A 199 -3.09 -6.09 -16.54
C GLU A 199 -4.63 -6.19 -16.59
N LEU A 200 -5.31 -5.88 -15.49
CA LEU A 200 -6.76 -5.79 -15.50
C LEU A 200 -7.24 -4.68 -16.44
N GLN A 201 -6.60 -3.52 -16.40
CA GLN A 201 -6.93 -2.40 -17.28
C GLN A 201 -6.77 -2.79 -18.76
N ARG A 202 -5.64 -3.40 -19.12
CA ARG A 202 -5.40 -3.95 -20.47
C ARG A 202 -6.47 -4.96 -20.86
N THR A 203 -6.79 -5.90 -19.98
CA THR A 203 -7.81 -6.93 -20.21
C THR A 203 -9.19 -6.32 -20.49
N CYS A 204 -9.62 -5.33 -19.70
CA CYS A 204 -10.87 -4.62 -19.92
C CYS A 204 -10.89 -3.89 -21.26
N ARG A 205 -9.77 -3.25 -21.66
CA ARG A 205 -9.64 -2.57 -22.95
C ARG A 205 -9.76 -3.54 -24.12
N ILE A 206 -9.04 -4.66 -24.07
CA ILE A 206 -9.10 -5.69 -25.12
C ILE A 206 -10.53 -6.22 -25.23
N LEU A 207 -11.15 -6.59 -24.11
CA LEU A 207 -12.52 -7.09 -24.11
C LEU A 207 -13.50 -6.05 -24.67
N ALA A 208 -13.35 -4.76 -24.32
CA ALA A 208 -14.19 -3.69 -24.85
C ALA A 208 -14.10 -3.57 -26.38
N VAL A 209 -12.91 -3.73 -26.97
CA VAL A 209 -12.73 -3.74 -28.43
C VAL A 209 -13.39 -4.97 -29.05
N LEU A 210 -13.21 -6.16 -28.45
CA LEU A 210 -13.73 -7.43 -28.98
C LEU A 210 -15.26 -7.54 -28.92
N ILE A 211 -15.90 -6.96 -27.89
CA ILE A 211 -17.37 -7.02 -27.74
C ILE A 211 -18.09 -5.88 -28.45
N CYS A 212 -17.38 -4.81 -28.84
CA CYS A 212 -18.01 -3.68 -29.50
C CYS A 212 -18.40 -4.08 -30.93
N PRO A 213 -19.68 -3.96 -31.32
CA PRO A 213 -20.10 -4.34 -32.68
C PRO A 213 -19.52 -3.45 -33.79
N ALA A 214 -19.19 -2.20 -33.46
CA ALA A 214 -18.66 -1.19 -34.38
C ALA A 214 -17.69 -0.27 -33.60
N PRO A 215 -16.47 -0.74 -33.26
CA PRO A 215 -15.50 0.07 -32.51
C PRO A 215 -15.10 1.36 -33.24
N GLU A 216 -15.19 1.39 -34.58
CA GLU A 216 -14.98 2.55 -35.45
C GLU A 216 -16.02 3.66 -35.31
N ASP A 217 -17.18 3.37 -34.70
CA ASP A 217 -18.25 4.34 -34.46
C ASP A 217 -18.47 4.64 -32.97
N HIS A 218 -17.70 4.00 -32.07
CA HIS A 218 -17.89 4.11 -30.63
C HIS A 218 -16.75 4.88 -29.95
N ALA A 219 -16.96 6.19 -29.74
CA ALA A 219 -15.95 7.10 -29.17
C ALA A 219 -15.34 6.63 -27.83
N ALA A 220 -16.12 6.00 -26.94
CA ALA A 220 -15.59 5.48 -25.68
C ALA A 220 -14.60 4.32 -25.89
N VAL A 221 -14.88 3.43 -26.86
CA VAL A 221 -13.98 2.32 -27.22
C VAL A 221 -12.73 2.85 -27.92
N GLN A 222 -12.88 3.80 -28.84
CA GLN A 222 -11.75 4.41 -29.55
C GLN A 222 -10.77 5.09 -28.60
N ASN A 223 -11.28 5.90 -27.67
CA ASN A 223 -10.45 6.73 -26.80
C ASN A 223 -10.00 5.99 -25.53
N GLY A 224 -10.86 5.14 -24.96
CA GLY A 224 -10.61 4.45 -23.70
C GLY A 224 -9.90 3.11 -23.84
N ALA A 225 -10.01 2.47 -25.02
CA ALA A 225 -9.45 1.15 -25.28
C ALA A 225 -8.50 1.08 -26.47
N LEU A 226 -8.95 1.41 -27.69
CA LEU A 226 -8.16 1.23 -28.90
C LEU A 226 -6.89 2.09 -28.93
N LEU A 227 -7.01 3.36 -28.53
CA LEU A 227 -5.87 4.28 -28.48
C LEU A 227 -4.77 3.81 -27.50
N PRO A 228 -5.07 3.54 -26.21
CA PRO A 228 -4.06 3.01 -25.29
C PRO A 228 -3.43 1.69 -25.77
N LEU A 229 -4.22 0.78 -26.33
CA LEU A 229 -3.69 -0.49 -26.83
C LEU A 229 -2.72 -0.29 -28.03
N ALA A 230 -3.03 0.67 -28.90
CA ALA A 230 -2.13 1.03 -30.00
C ALA A 230 -0.82 1.67 -29.51
N GLN A 231 -0.85 2.38 -28.38
CA GLN A 231 0.35 2.95 -27.72
C GLN A 231 1.17 1.86 -27.00
N GLU A 232 0.51 0.92 -26.32
CA GLU A 232 1.17 -0.16 -25.56
C GLU A 232 1.92 -1.17 -26.43
N GLY A 233 1.48 -1.35 -27.68
CA GLY A 233 2.18 -2.22 -28.64
C GLY A 233 1.23 -3.03 -29.51
N MET A 234 0.70 -2.39 -30.56
CA MET A 234 0.12 -3.10 -31.69
C MET A 234 1.18 -3.37 -32.76
N LEU A 235 0.90 -4.34 -33.66
CA LEU A 235 1.71 -4.51 -34.86
C LEU A 235 1.78 -3.20 -35.64
N GLU A 236 2.97 -2.84 -36.11
CA GLU A 236 3.23 -1.57 -36.82
C GLU A 236 2.25 -1.36 -37.97
N ILE A 237 2.00 -2.40 -38.77
CA ILE A 237 1.04 -2.34 -39.89
C ILE A 237 -0.39 -2.02 -39.45
N SER A 238 -0.82 -2.52 -38.29
CA SER A 238 -2.14 -2.21 -37.74
C SER A 238 -2.19 -0.78 -37.23
N ARG A 239 -1.11 -0.29 -36.62
CA ARG A 239 -0.97 1.09 -36.16
C ARG A 239 -1.04 2.06 -37.34
N GLU A 240 -0.23 1.85 -38.37
CA GLU A 240 -0.23 2.67 -39.59
C GLU A 240 -1.63 2.75 -40.22
N ARG A 241 -2.38 1.63 -40.23
CA ARG A 241 -3.75 1.61 -40.73
C ARG A 241 -4.69 2.46 -39.88
N LEU A 242 -4.57 2.42 -38.55
CA LEU A 242 -5.34 3.29 -37.65
C LEU A 242 -5.01 4.77 -37.91
N GLU A 243 -3.73 5.10 -38.11
CA GLU A 243 -3.32 6.47 -38.44
C GLU A 243 -3.89 7.00 -39.76
N GLN A 244 -4.17 6.12 -40.72
CA GLN A 244 -4.73 6.50 -42.01
C GLN A 244 -6.23 6.79 -41.96
N VAL A 245 -6.97 6.17 -41.04
CA VAL A 245 -8.45 6.19 -41.04
C VAL A 245 -9.07 7.01 -39.91
N PHE A 246 -8.34 7.23 -38.81
CA PHE A 246 -8.87 8.01 -37.68
C PHE A 246 -8.62 9.52 -37.82
N PRO A 247 -9.42 10.38 -37.16
CA PRO A 247 -9.27 11.83 -37.23
C PRO A 247 -7.88 12.30 -36.77
N ALA A 248 -7.37 13.39 -37.37
CA ALA A 248 -6.03 13.92 -37.12
C ALA A 248 -5.72 14.15 -35.62
N GLU A 249 -6.71 14.57 -34.84
CA GLU A 249 -6.55 14.77 -33.40
C GLU A 249 -6.33 13.45 -32.63
N TRP A 250 -7.02 12.38 -33.03
CA TRP A 250 -6.81 11.06 -32.46
C TRP A 250 -5.43 10.52 -32.83
N VAL A 251 -5.01 10.70 -34.09
CA VAL A 251 -3.69 10.31 -34.59
C VAL A 251 -2.57 11.08 -33.89
N ARG A 252 -2.76 12.37 -33.64
CA ARG A 252 -1.82 13.19 -32.85
C ARG A 252 -1.60 12.58 -31.47
N ARG A 253 -2.68 12.23 -30.76
CA ARG A 253 -2.59 11.59 -29.44
C ARG A 253 -1.90 10.22 -29.48
N LEU A 254 -2.11 9.44 -30.54
CA LEU A 254 -1.40 8.17 -30.73
C LEU A 254 0.12 8.38 -30.84
N ARG A 255 0.55 9.45 -31.52
CA ARG A 255 1.96 9.76 -31.75
C ARG A 255 2.64 10.49 -30.58
N ASP A 256 1.90 11.29 -29.82
CA ASP A 256 2.43 12.12 -28.73
C ASP A 256 3.08 11.30 -27.59
N ASP A 257 2.68 10.04 -27.40
CA ASP A 257 3.27 9.14 -26.39
C ASP A 257 4.60 8.49 -26.83
N LEU A 258 4.96 8.61 -28.11
CA LEU A 258 6.21 8.05 -28.67
C LEU A 258 7.41 9.01 -28.52
N GLY A 259 7.18 10.26 -28.10
CA GLY A 259 8.22 11.28 -27.89
C GLY A 259 8.76 11.37 -26.45
N GLY A 260 8.29 10.49 -25.56
CA GLY A 260 8.54 10.55 -24.11
C GLY A 260 9.36 9.40 -23.52
N ALA A 261 10.21 8.74 -24.32
CA ALA A 261 11.16 7.71 -23.87
C ALA A 261 12.61 8.18 -24.04
#